data_AF-A0A6N2E6U7-F1
#
_entry.id   AF-A0A6N2E6U7-F1
#
_cell.length_a   1.000
_cell.length_b   1.000
_cell.length_c   1.000
_cell.angle_alpha   90.00
_cell.angle_beta   90.00
_cell.angle_gamma   90.00
#
_symmetry.space_group_name_H-M   'P 1'
#
loop_
_entity.id
_entity.type
_entity.pdbx_description
1 polymer ?
#
loop_
_entity_poly.entity_id
_entity_poly.type
_entity_poly.pdbx_seq_one_letter_code
_entity_poly.pdbx_strand_id
1 'polypeptide(L)'
;MGACGGQSARRKSNLFIHLFVAGAFILVGLSACLSPSRRDEDPRFSFRGFGDGDSSLYFALREADQVGDISNRIFVFSEIAAAYVLRGQQSEARALLMHLTDLSARVSAPNERAEILVELADLRIQLDEVETGLSTLGEALDIAATMPDQVARGALYERVLQVAFSAGEDGFPVVARTIDLVLVIDDLQTRATVLTNTAERYQRRGLGQSGNVLVQQAIPAAGSIGSPWRRAAALSAVALNFGAAGDERSAALYADRAADQLIGLTVLSLPDEDARVIAEVGAKLAGMGRFSTAAQVVTVIPQSHIRAQALVAIGQAYDRAGD
;
A
#
# COMPACT_ATOMS: atom_id res chain seq x y z
N MET A 1 -26.36 -23.20 -53.72
CA MET A 1 -26.52 -23.92 -52.43
C MET A 1 -25.14 -23.90 -51.79
N GLY A 2 -24.77 -22.93 -50.94
CA GLY A 2 -25.35 -22.59 -49.63
C GLY A 2 -24.65 -23.47 -48.58
N ALA A 3 -24.00 -23.02 -47.51
CA ALA A 3 -23.90 -21.71 -46.87
C ALA A 3 -22.66 -21.69 -45.93
N CYS A 4 -22.28 -20.49 -45.48
CA CYS A 4 -21.35 -20.21 -44.40
C CYS A 4 -21.65 -20.98 -43.11
N GLY A 5 -20.59 -21.28 -42.34
CA GLY A 5 -20.69 -21.69 -40.94
C GLY A 5 -19.40 -21.39 -40.19
N GLY A 6 -19.35 -20.24 -39.53
CA GLY A 6 -18.29 -19.90 -38.57
C GLY A 6 -18.60 -20.46 -37.18
N GLN A 7 -17.56 -20.80 -36.42
CA GLN A 7 -17.54 -20.89 -34.95
C GLN A 7 -16.06 -20.91 -34.54
N SER A 8 -15.52 -19.82 -33.97
CA SER A 8 -15.59 -19.50 -32.54
C SER A 8 -14.75 -20.48 -31.69
N ALA A 9 -13.42 -20.34 -31.73
CA ALA A 9 -12.53 -20.92 -30.73
C ALA A 9 -12.29 -19.88 -29.62
N ARG A 10 -12.99 -20.10 -28.50
CA ARG A 10 -12.95 -19.30 -27.27
C ARG A 10 -11.52 -19.01 -26.81
N ARG A 11 -11.14 -17.73 -26.76
CA ARG A 11 -10.13 -17.25 -25.80
C ARG A 11 -10.70 -17.46 -24.40
N LYS A 12 -10.10 -18.36 -23.62
CA LYS A 12 -10.30 -18.41 -22.17
C LYS A 12 -9.61 -17.19 -21.57
N SER A 13 -10.37 -16.14 -21.31
CA SER A 13 -9.95 -15.00 -20.50
C SER A 13 -9.74 -15.48 -19.08
N ASN A 14 -8.49 -15.50 -18.61
CA ASN A 14 -8.16 -15.67 -17.20
C ASN A 14 -8.52 -14.38 -16.47
N LEU A 15 -9.78 -14.29 -16.04
CA LEU A 15 -10.26 -13.29 -15.09
C LEU A 15 -9.92 -13.80 -13.69
N PHE A 16 -8.67 -13.62 -13.24
CA PHE A 16 -8.31 -13.76 -11.84
C PHE A 16 -8.65 -12.45 -11.13
N ILE A 17 -9.82 -12.46 -10.49
CA ILE A 17 -10.30 -11.41 -9.59
C ILE A 17 -9.40 -11.43 -8.35
N HIS A 18 -8.46 -10.48 -8.24
CA HIS A 18 -7.84 -10.15 -6.96
C HIS A 18 -8.76 -9.18 -6.21
N LEU A 19 -9.70 -9.76 -5.45
CA LEU A 19 -10.38 -9.08 -4.37
C LEU A 19 -9.37 -8.93 -3.21
N PHE A 20 -8.48 -7.93 -3.30
CA PHE A 20 -7.68 -7.52 -2.15
C PHE A 20 -8.44 -6.41 -1.43
N VAL A 21 -9.20 -6.82 -0.41
CA VAL A 21 -9.67 -5.93 0.64
C VAL A 21 -8.43 -5.38 1.35
N ALA A 22 -8.06 -4.14 1.04
CA ALA A 22 -7.05 -3.41 1.80
C ALA A 22 -7.67 -3.02 3.15
N GLY A 23 -7.56 -3.94 4.11
CA GLY A 23 -7.71 -3.64 5.52
C GLY A 23 -6.55 -2.76 5.98
N ALA A 24 -6.72 -1.45 5.90
CA ALA A 24 -5.98 -0.48 6.68
C ALA A 24 -7.00 0.32 7.50
N PHE A 25 -7.36 -0.22 8.67
CA PHE A 25 -8.01 0.56 9.72
C PHE A 25 -7.01 1.60 10.21
N ILE A 26 -7.07 2.82 9.67
CA ILE A 26 -6.56 3.99 10.35
C ILE A 26 -7.75 4.57 11.12
N LEU A 27 -7.67 4.45 12.45
CA LEU A 27 -8.52 5.16 13.39
C LEU A 27 -8.24 6.66 13.24
N VAL A 28 -8.94 7.34 12.33
CA VAL A 28 -9.03 8.80 12.36
C VAL A 28 -9.98 9.12 13.51
N GLY A 29 -9.43 9.77 14.55
CA GLY A 29 -10.18 10.13 15.74
C GLY A 29 -11.42 10.96 15.40
N LEU A 30 -12.60 10.43 15.73
CA LEU A 30 -13.82 11.22 15.84
C LEU A 30 -13.64 12.27 16.95
N SER A 31 -13.15 13.44 16.59
CA SER A 31 -13.27 14.64 17.42
C SER A 31 -14.49 15.42 16.94
N ALA A 32 -15.64 15.07 17.51
CA ALA A 32 -16.88 15.81 17.33
C ALA A 32 -16.81 17.14 18.11
N CYS A 33 -16.21 18.16 17.50
CA CYS A 33 -16.41 19.54 17.90
C CYS A 33 -17.29 20.22 16.85
N LEU A 34 -18.61 20.20 17.10
CA LEU A 34 -19.60 21.01 16.40
C LEU A 34 -19.23 22.50 16.54
N SER A 35 -18.61 23.05 15.49
CA SER A 35 -18.46 24.48 15.28
C SER A 35 -19.18 24.81 13.97
N PRO A 36 -20.18 25.71 13.95
CA PRO A 36 -20.82 26.11 12.71
C PRO A 36 -19.92 27.13 12.01
N SER A 37 -18.90 26.68 11.29
CA SER A 37 -18.05 27.55 10.48
C SER A 37 -18.63 27.68 9.08
N ARG A 38 -19.13 28.91 8.79
CA ARG A 38 -19.41 29.52 7.49
C ARG A 38 -19.73 28.58 6.33
N ARG A 39 -21.00 28.60 5.89
CA ARG A 39 -21.39 28.28 4.51
C ARG A 39 -20.75 29.30 3.57
N ASP A 40 -19.47 29.13 3.24
CA ASP A 40 -19.07 29.47 1.88
C ASP A 40 -19.75 28.42 1.01
N GLU A 41 -20.63 28.87 0.12
CA GLU A 41 -21.42 28.00 -0.75
C GLU A 41 -20.48 27.23 -1.68
N ASP A 42 -20.02 26.07 -1.24
CA ASP A 42 -19.40 25.12 -2.15
C ASP A 42 -20.39 24.84 -3.28
N PRO A 43 -19.91 24.84 -4.54
CA PRO A 43 -20.77 24.63 -5.68
C PRO A 43 -21.43 23.27 -5.52
N ARG A 44 -22.77 23.29 -5.44
CA ARG A 44 -23.57 22.07 -5.33
C ARG A 44 -23.27 21.15 -6.49
N PHE A 45 -23.21 19.86 -6.21
CA PHE A 45 -23.04 18.86 -7.25
C PHE A 45 -24.18 18.92 -8.26
N SER A 46 -23.84 18.92 -9.56
CA SER A 46 -24.84 18.86 -10.63
C SER A 46 -25.25 17.41 -10.88
N PHE A 47 -26.45 17.03 -10.45
CA PHE A 47 -27.03 15.71 -10.69
C PHE A 47 -27.48 15.46 -12.14
N ARG A 48 -27.32 16.43 -13.05
CA ARG A 48 -27.73 16.27 -14.46
C ARG A 48 -26.91 15.16 -15.13
N GLY A 49 -27.61 14.19 -15.74
CA GLY A 49 -26.97 13.08 -16.46
C GLY A 49 -26.71 11.84 -15.63
N PHE A 50 -27.13 11.80 -14.36
CA PHE A 50 -26.97 10.66 -13.47
C PHE A 50 -28.29 9.91 -13.29
N GLY A 51 -28.40 8.72 -13.90
CA GLY A 51 -29.47 7.74 -13.67
C GLY A 51 -30.92 8.23 -13.81
N ASP A 52 -31.87 7.33 -13.57
CA ASP A 52 -33.21 7.71 -13.15
C ASP A 52 -33.17 8.04 -11.64
N GLY A 53 -34.01 8.97 -11.20
CA GLY A 53 -34.02 9.48 -9.82
C GLY A 53 -34.31 8.43 -8.74
N ASP A 54 -34.62 7.20 -9.15
CA ASP A 54 -34.96 6.06 -8.30
C ASP A 54 -33.78 5.08 -8.09
N SER A 55 -32.62 5.31 -8.74
CA SER A 55 -31.45 4.44 -8.52
C SER A 55 -30.82 4.66 -7.14
N SER A 56 -30.32 3.59 -6.52
CA SER A 56 -29.64 3.66 -5.22
C SER A 56 -28.38 4.54 -5.25
N LEU A 57 -27.67 4.56 -6.40
CA LEU A 57 -26.50 5.42 -6.59
C LEU A 57 -26.90 6.89 -6.71
N TYR A 58 -28.04 7.20 -7.34
CA TYR A 58 -28.58 8.56 -7.36
C TYR A 58 -28.93 9.06 -5.96
N PHE A 59 -29.55 8.21 -5.13
CA PHE A 59 -29.80 8.56 -3.73
C PHE A 59 -28.49 8.79 -2.96
N ALA A 60 -27.49 7.91 -3.14
CA ALA A 60 -26.19 8.06 -2.51
C ALA A 60 -25.50 9.38 -2.89
N LEU A 61 -25.58 9.81 -4.17
CA LEU A 61 -25.04 11.11 -4.61
C LEU A 61 -25.69 12.28 -3.86
N ARG A 62 -26.99 12.22 -3.63
CA ARG A 62 -27.73 13.29 -2.92
C ARG A 62 -27.36 13.37 -1.45
N GLU A 63 -27.09 12.24 -0.82
CA GLU A 63 -26.61 12.20 0.56
C GLU A 63 -25.15 12.65 0.64
N ALA A 64 -24.32 12.27 -0.32
CA ALA A 64 -22.93 12.73 -0.42
C ALA A 64 -22.84 14.26 -0.53
N ASP A 65 -23.66 14.90 -1.37
CA ASP A 65 -23.67 16.37 -1.52
C ASP A 65 -24.02 17.13 -0.22
N GLN A 66 -24.68 16.46 0.73
CA GLN A 66 -25.04 17.02 2.04
C GLN A 66 -23.92 16.88 3.09
N VAL A 67 -22.88 16.09 2.81
CA VAL A 67 -21.74 15.93 3.73
C VAL A 67 -20.98 17.26 3.82
N GLY A 68 -20.94 17.83 5.03
CA GLY A 68 -20.39 19.17 5.26
C GLY A 68 -18.87 19.25 5.22
N ASP A 69 -18.19 18.19 5.67
CA ASP A 69 -16.72 18.12 5.59
C ASP A 69 -16.27 17.76 4.17
N ILE A 70 -15.39 18.57 3.58
CA ILE A 70 -15.01 18.44 2.16
C ILE A 70 -14.29 17.11 1.91
N SER A 71 -13.36 16.72 2.78
CA SER A 71 -12.58 15.49 2.64
C SER A 71 -13.50 14.26 2.71
N ASN A 72 -14.41 14.21 3.69
CA ASN A 72 -15.41 13.15 3.80
C ASN A 72 -16.38 13.13 2.62
N ARG A 73 -16.80 14.30 2.13
CA ARG A 73 -17.67 14.40 0.95
C ARG A 73 -16.99 13.84 -0.30
N ILE A 74 -15.71 14.17 -0.51
CA ILE A 74 -14.90 13.62 -1.60
C ILE A 74 -14.82 12.09 -1.47
N PHE A 75 -14.52 11.59 -0.28
CA PHE A 75 -14.43 10.14 -0.02
C PHE A 75 -15.74 9.41 -0.38
N VAL A 76 -16.90 9.91 0.06
CA VAL A 76 -18.18 9.27 -0.28
C VAL A 76 -18.44 9.34 -1.79
N PHE A 77 -18.13 10.47 -2.44
CA PHE A 77 -18.26 10.59 -3.88
C PHE A 77 -17.29 9.68 -4.65
N SER A 78 -16.05 9.46 -4.18
CA SER A 78 -15.11 8.53 -4.84
C SER A 78 -15.59 7.08 -4.76
N GLU A 79 -16.19 6.66 -3.65
CA GLU A 79 -16.83 5.34 -3.52
C GLU A 79 -17.99 5.19 -4.51
N ILE A 80 -18.80 6.24 -4.69
CA ILE A 80 -19.88 6.24 -5.69
C ILE A 80 -19.31 6.20 -7.11
N ALA A 81 -18.22 6.93 -7.39
CA ALA A 81 -17.53 6.88 -8.68
C ALA A 81 -17.04 5.46 -8.99
N ALA A 82 -16.38 4.81 -8.02
CA ALA A 82 -15.94 3.42 -8.11
C ALA A 82 -17.10 2.48 -8.41
N ALA A 83 -18.25 2.66 -7.74
CA ALA A 83 -19.45 1.88 -8.01
C ALA A 83 -19.98 2.06 -9.45
N TYR A 84 -19.91 3.28 -10.01
CA TYR A 84 -20.23 3.52 -11.41
C TYR A 84 -19.23 2.82 -12.35
N VAL A 85 -17.92 2.86 -12.05
CA VAL A 85 -16.88 2.12 -12.81
C VAL A 85 -17.21 0.63 -12.87
N LEU A 86 -17.49 0.01 -11.71
CA LEU A 86 -17.81 -1.42 -11.60
C LEU A 86 -19.06 -1.83 -12.39
N ARG A 87 -20.00 -0.90 -12.57
CA ARG A 87 -21.24 -1.11 -13.34
C ARG A 87 -21.09 -0.78 -14.83
N GLY A 88 -19.90 -0.36 -15.27
CA GLY A 88 -19.66 0.07 -16.65
C GLY A 88 -20.30 1.43 -17.00
N GLN A 89 -20.74 2.20 -15.99
CA GLN A 89 -21.33 3.54 -16.12
C GLN A 89 -20.23 4.60 -16.19
N GLN A 90 -19.44 4.51 -17.24
CA GLN A 90 -18.20 5.26 -17.44
C GLN A 90 -18.45 6.79 -17.52
N SER A 91 -19.56 7.22 -18.12
CA SER A 91 -19.88 8.64 -18.28
C SER A 91 -20.18 9.32 -16.94
N GLU A 92 -20.96 8.65 -16.09
CA GLU A 92 -21.30 9.10 -14.74
C GLU A 92 -20.07 9.16 -13.84
N ALA A 93 -19.23 8.11 -13.88
CA ALA A 93 -17.97 8.09 -13.13
C ALA A 93 -17.05 9.25 -13.52
N ARG A 94 -16.90 9.53 -14.82
CA ARG A 94 -16.09 10.66 -15.31
C ARG A 94 -16.64 12.01 -14.89
N ALA A 95 -17.95 12.21 -15.01
CA ALA A 95 -18.59 13.46 -14.58
C ALA A 95 -18.39 13.70 -13.08
N LEU A 96 -18.42 12.63 -12.28
CA LEU A 96 -18.16 12.72 -10.85
C LEU A 96 -16.68 13.02 -10.55
N LEU A 97 -15.74 12.40 -11.25
CA LEU A 97 -14.31 12.69 -11.11
C LEU A 97 -13.94 14.13 -11.48
N MET A 98 -14.60 14.72 -12.48
CA MET A 98 -14.41 16.14 -12.80
C MET A 98 -14.79 17.01 -11.60
N HIS A 99 -15.95 16.76 -11.00
CA HIS A 99 -16.37 17.49 -9.78
C HIS A 99 -15.40 17.27 -8.62
N LEU A 100 -14.97 16.02 -8.39
CA LEU A 100 -14.05 15.68 -7.31
C LEU A 100 -12.67 16.35 -7.47
N THR A 101 -12.22 16.56 -8.70
CA THR A 101 -10.96 17.28 -8.99
C THR A 101 -11.04 18.74 -8.56
N ASP A 102 -12.13 19.42 -8.92
CA ASP A 102 -12.36 20.81 -8.50
C ASP A 102 -12.50 20.91 -6.98
N LEU A 103 -13.13 19.91 -6.36
CA LEU A 103 -13.37 19.89 -4.93
C LEU A 103 -12.08 19.62 -4.13
N SER A 104 -11.20 18.74 -4.62
CA SER A 104 -9.92 18.42 -3.97
C SER A 104 -8.98 19.63 -3.90
N ALA A 105 -9.07 20.56 -4.86
CA ALA A 105 -8.32 21.81 -4.84
C ALA A 105 -8.67 22.72 -3.65
N ARG A 106 -9.80 22.48 -2.96
CA ARG A 106 -10.24 23.23 -1.77
C ARG A 106 -9.78 22.61 -0.46
N VAL A 107 -9.24 21.39 -0.49
CA VAL A 107 -8.72 20.71 0.70
C VAL A 107 -7.44 21.40 1.13
N SER A 108 -7.47 22.02 2.31
CA SER A 108 -6.37 22.84 2.81
C SER A 108 -5.22 22.02 3.41
N ALA A 109 -5.53 20.85 3.97
CA ALA A 109 -4.55 19.97 4.59
C ALA A 109 -3.73 19.24 3.50
N PRO A 110 -2.40 19.45 3.40
CA PRO A 110 -1.60 18.90 2.32
C PRO A 110 -1.58 17.36 2.27
N ASN A 111 -1.54 16.72 3.45
CA ASN A 111 -1.58 15.26 3.57
C ASN A 111 -2.91 14.71 3.04
N GLU A 112 -4.04 15.25 3.48
CA GLU A 112 -5.37 14.81 3.02
C GLU A 112 -5.54 15.06 1.52
N ARG A 113 -5.11 16.23 1.04
CA ARG A 113 -5.18 16.57 -0.38
C ARG A 113 -4.37 15.60 -1.24
N ALA A 114 -3.15 15.26 -0.83
CA ALA A 114 -2.32 14.33 -1.57
C ALA A 114 -2.90 12.90 -1.57
N GLU A 115 -3.47 12.44 -0.45
CA GLU A 115 -4.16 11.15 -0.40
C GLU A 115 -5.38 11.10 -1.33
N ILE A 116 -6.18 12.17 -1.35
CA ILE A 116 -7.31 12.32 -2.28
C ILE A 116 -6.82 12.26 -3.72
N LEU A 117 -5.73 12.96 -4.07
CA LEU A 117 -5.20 12.94 -5.44
C LEU A 117 -4.77 11.52 -5.86
N VAL A 118 -4.19 10.72 -4.95
CA VAL A 118 -3.87 9.32 -5.24
C VAL A 118 -5.13 8.48 -5.50
N GLU A 119 -6.19 8.70 -4.73
CA GLU A 119 -7.49 8.03 -4.94
C GLU A 119 -8.11 8.38 -6.29
N LEU A 120 -8.15 9.68 -6.62
CA LEU A 120 -8.68 10.15 -7.90
C LEU A 120 -7.84 9.65 -9.09
N ALA A 121 -6.51 9.54 -8.92
CA ALA A 121 -5.62 8.99 -9.92
C ALA A 121 -5.91 7.51 -10.21
N ASP A 122 -6.16 6.70 -9.17
CA ASP A 122 -6.50 5.28 -9.35
C ASP A 122 -7.82 5.12 -10.10
N LEU A 123 -8.85 5.88 -9.72
CA LEU A 123 -10.13 5.89 -10.43
C LEU A 123 -9.98 6.32 -11.90
N ARG A 124 -9.15 7.33 -12.20
CA ARG A 124 -8.83 7.73 -13.58
C ARG A 124 -8.20 6.58 -14.36
N ILE A 125 -7.22 5.88 -13.79
CA ILE A 125 -6.58 4.73 -14.43
C ILE A 125 -7.60 3.61 -14.69
N GLN A 126 -8.50 3.33 -13.74
CA GLN A 126 -9.57 2.34 -13.93
C GLN A 126 -10.58 2.72 -15.04
N LEU A 127 -10.72 4.01 -15.34
CA LEU A 127 -11.51 4.56 -16.46
C LEU A 127 -10.72 4.68 -17.77
N ASP A 128 -9.51 4.12 -17.84
CA ASP A 128 -8.62 4.21 -19.02
C ASP A 128 -8.12 5.65 -19.31
N GLU A 129 -8.18 6.55 -18.32
CA GLU A 129 -7.61 7.91 -18.37
C GLU A 129 -6.17 7.92 -17.83
N VAL A 130 -5.34 7.01 -18.34
CA VAL A 130 -4.02 6.70 -17.76
C VAL A 130 -3.11 7.93 -17.67
N GLU A 131 -3.00 8.73 -18.74
CA GLU A 131 -2.17 9.93 -18.76
C GLU A 131 -2.58 10.95 -17.67
N THR A 132 -3.89 11.22 -17.56
CA THR A 132 -4.41 12.14 -16.54
C THR A 132 -4.23 11.57 -15.14
N GLY A 133 -4.47 10.27 -14.94
CA GLY A 133 -4.22 9.59 -13.66
C GLY A 133 -2.76 9.71 -13.22
N LEU A 134 -1.82 9.42 -14.11
CA LEU A 134 -0.38 9.54 -13.81
C LEU A 134 0.05 10.98 -13.56
N SER A 135 -0.50 11.96 -14.30
CA SER A 135 -0.28 13.38 -14.01
C SER A 135 -0.77 13.76 -12.61
N THR A 136 -1.90 13.21 -12.18
CA THR A 136 -2.47 13.42 -10.84
C THR A 136 -1.58 12.81 -9.74
N LEU A 137 -1.00 11.63 -9.98
CA LEU A 137 0.02 11.07 -9.07
C LEU A 137 1.25 11.98 -8.98
N GLY A 138 1.66 12.60 -10.10
CA GLY A 138 2.73 13.59 -10.11
C GLY A 138 2.47 14.76 -9.18
N GLU A 139 1.25 15.30 -9.20
CA GLU A 139 0.83 16.36 -8.28
C GLU A 139 0.81 15.89 -6.81
N ALA A 140 0.33 14.68 -6.55
CA ALA A 140 0.36 14.10 -5.20
C ALA A 140 1.80 13.98 -4.68
N LEU A 141 2.76 13.58 -5.52
CA LEU A 141 4.18 13.52 -5.18
C LEU A 141 4.77 14.90 -4.91
N ASP A 142 4.39 15.93 -5.67
CA ASP A 142 4.84 17.31 -5.44
C ASP A 142 4.39 17.83 -4.08
N ILE A 143 3.14 17.58 -3.69
CA ILE A 143 2.64 17.94 -2.36
C ILE A 143 3.38 17.14 -1.29
N ALA A 144 3.48 15.81 -1.47
CA ALA A 144 4.15 14.90 -0.54
C ALA A 144 5.59 15.31 -0.25
N ALA A 145 6.34 15.74 -1.27
CA ALA A 145 7.73 16.13 -1.15
C ALA A 145 7.94 17.31 -0.18
N THR A 146 6.92 18.15 0.02
CA THR A 146 6.96 19.30 0.93
C THR A 146 6.55 18.98 2.37
N MET A 147 6.03 17.79 2.64
CA MET A 147 5.56 17.40 3.97
C MET A 147 6.73 17.20 4.95
N PRO A 148 6.65 17.71 6.19
CA PRO A 148 7.72 17.50 7.18
C PRO A 148 7.73 16.06 7.75
N ASP A 149 6.57 15.42 7.85
CA ASP A 149 6.44 14.07 8.37
C ASP A 149 6.91 13.04 7.33
N GLN A 150 8.08 12.46 7.57
CA GLN A 150 8.70 11.49 6.68
C GLN A 150 8.00 10.12 6.69
N VAL A 151 7.36 9.74 7.79
CA VAL A 151 6.61 8.48 7.90
C VAL A 151 5.34 8.59 7.06
N ALA A 152 4.63 9.71 7.19
CA ALA A 152 3.46 10.00 6.36
C ALA A 152 3.82 10.07 4.86
N ARG A 153 4.97 10.67 4.52
CA ARG A 153 5.50 10.66 3.14
C ARG A 153 5.72 9.25 2.61
N GLY A 154 6.35 8.38 3.38
CA GLY A 154 6.58 6.99 2.99
C GLY A 154 5.28 6.22 2.75
N ALA A 155 4.29 6.39 3.63
CA ALA A 155 2.97 5.78 3.46
C ALA A 155 2.26 6.25 2.18
N LEU A 156 2.35 7.55 1.88
CA LEU A 156 1.79 8.10 0.65
C LEU A 156 2.53 7.63 -0.60
N TYR A 157 3.87 7.56 -0.56
CA TYR A 157 4.68 7.02 -1.65
C TYR A 157 4.36 5.55 -1.94
N GLU A 158 4.07 4.73 -0.94
CA GLU A 158 3.59 3.36 -1.14
C GLU A 158 2.27 3.30 -1.91
N ARG A 159 1.34 4.20 -1.58
CA ARG A 159 0.07 4.30 -2.33
C ARG A 159 0.32 4.75 -3.77
N VAL A 160 1.18 5.76 -3.98
CA VAL A 160 1.55 6.20 -5.34
C VAL A 160 2.18 5.06 -6.13
N LEU A 161 3.14 4.34 -5.54
CA LEU A 161 3.80 3.18 -6.16
C LEU A 161 2.77 2.13 -6.54
N GLN A 162 1.82 1.80 -5.65
CA GLN A 162 0.76 0.85 -5.94
C GLN A 162 -0.05 1.22 -7.18
N VAL A 163 -0.51 2.47 -7.26
CA VAL A 163 -1.34 2.96 -8.37
C VAL A 163 -0.50 3.10 -9.65
N ALA A 164 0.71 3.64 -9.58
CA ALA A 164 1.59 3.72 -10.74
C ALA A 164 1.89 2.34 -11.33
N PHE A 165 2.07 1.33 -10.48
CA PHE A 165 2.25 -0.05 -10.91
C PHE A 165 0.98 -0.67 -11.54
N SER A 166 -0.23 -0.24 -11.17
CA SER A 166 -1.47 -0.72 -11.81
C SER A 166 -1.63 -0.19 -13.23
N ALA A 167 -1.04 0.98 -13.54
CA ALA A 167 -0.99 1.57 -14.87
C ALA A 167 -0.03 0.87 -15.86
N GLY A 168 0.66 -0.20 -15.45
CA GLY A 168 1.57 -0.94 -16.32
C GLY A 168 2.85 -0.17 -16.65
N GLU A 169 3.33 -0.30 -17.90
CA GLU A 169 4.60 0.32 -18.33
C GLU A 169 4.56 1.85 -18.30
N ASP A 170 3.39 2.45 -18.58
CA ASP A 170 3.19 3.90 -18.58
C ASP A 170 3.44 4.51 -17.19
N GLY A 171 3.24 3.73 -16.13
CA GLY A 171 3.46 4.18 -14.76
C GLY A 171 4.92 4.15 -14.29
N PHE A 172 5.84 3.50 -15.02
CA PHE A 172 7.24 3.39 -14.59
C PHE A 172 7.99 4.72 -14.41
N PRO A 173 7.75 5.79 -15.20
CA PRO A 173 8.31 7.10 -14.92
C PRO A 173 7.89 7.65 -13.55
N VAL A 174 6.63 7.46 -13.14
CA VAL A 174 6.15 7.84 -11.80
C VAL A 174 6.80 6.97 -10.74
N VAL A 175 6.90 5.65 -10.95
CA VAL A 175 7.60 4.74 -10.04
C VAL A 175 9.05 5.16 -9.81
N ALA A 176 9.80 5.45 -10.88
CA ALA A 176 11.19 5.90 -10.80
C ALA A 176 11.31 7.20 -9.99
N ARG A 177 10.44 8.19 -10.29
CA ARG A 177 10.39 9.45 -9.54
C ARG A 177 10.07 9.23 -8.05
N THR A 178 9.14 8.32 -7.73
CA THR A 178 8.81 8.01 -6.33
C THR A 178 9.99 7.34 -5.62
N ILE A 179 10.73 6.45 -6.27
CA ILE A 179 11.93 5.84 -5.72
C ILE A 179 12.99 6.90 -5.38
N ASP A 180 13.22 7.87 -6.27
CA ASP A 180 14.16 8.97 -6.01
C ASP A 180 13.77 9.77 -4.75
N LEU A 181 12.47 10.00 -4.56
CA LEU A 181 11.94 10.66 -3.37
C LEU A 181 12.05 9.82 -2.09
N VAL A 182 11.97 8.48 -2.22
CA VAL A 182 12.17 7.54 -1.10
C VAL A 182 13.63 7.50 -0.66
N LEU A 183 14.58 7.58 -1.60
CA LEU A 183 16.02 7.50 -1.30
C LEU A 183 16.49 8.64 -0.38
N VAL A 184 15.83 9.80 -0.44
CA VAL A 184 16.11 10.98 0.39
C VAL A 184 15.28 11.05 1.68
N ILE A 185 14.50 10.02 2.02
CA ILE A 185 13.88 9.91 3.35
C ILE A 185 14.95 9.60 4.39
N ASP A 186 15.05 10.42 5.45
CA ASP A 186 16.02 10.21 6.52
C ASP A 186 15.60 9.07 7.45
N ASP A 187 14.29 8.91 7.72
CA ASP A 187 13.75 7.80 8.48
C ASP A 187 14.10 6.46 7.83
N LEU A 188 15.13 5.81 8.40
CA LEU A 188 15.74 4.61 7.84
C LEU A 188 14.77 3.43 7.76
N GLN A 189 13.85 3.34 8.73
CA GLN A 189 12.85 2.28 8.76
C GLN A 189 11.86 2.43 7.60
N THR A 190 11.34 3.64 7.40
CA THR A 190 10.43 3.97 6.30
C THR A 190 11.12 3.73 4.97
N ARG A 191 12.33 4.27 4.77
CA ARG A 191 13.09 4.09 3.53
C ARG A 191 13.33 2.61 3.20
N ALA A 192 13.81 1.82 4.16
CA ALA A 192 14.05 0.38 3.95
C ALA A 192 12.75 -0.37 3.62
N THR A 193 11.65 -0.04 4.30
CA THR A 193 10.35 -0.68 4.07
C THR A 193 9.83 -0.39 2.67
N VAL A 194 9.80 0.88 2.26
CA VAL A 194 9.29 1.24 0.93
C VAL A 194 10.13 0.62 -0.19
N LEU A 195 11.45 0.63 -0.07
CA LEU A 195 12.34 0.02 -1.07
C LEU A 195 12.15 -1.50 -1.17
N THR A 196 12.04 -2.22 -0.05
CA THR A 196 11.87 -3.68 -0.05
C THR A 196 10.48 -4.09 -0.56
N ASN A 197 9.42 -3.36 -0.23
CA ASN A 197 8.09 -3.60 -0.78
C ASN A 197 8.04 -3.32 -2.28
N THR A 198 8.70 -2.26 -2.74
CA THR A 198 8.82 -1.92 -4.17
C THR A 198 9.61 -2.98 -4.92
N ALA A 199 10.68 -3.50 -4.32
CA ALA A 199 11.46 -4.60 -4.87
C ALA A 199 10.59 -5.86 -5.08
N GLU A 200 9.76 -6.21 -4.10
CA GLU A 200 8.83 -7.32 -4.20
C GLU A 200 7.80 -7.12 -5.32
N ARG A 201 7.29 -5.89 -5.50
CA ARG A 201 6.37 -5.54 -6.60
C ARG A 201 7.04 -5.73 -7.97
N TYR A 202 8.31 -5.36 -8.12
CA TYR A 202 9.08 -5.64 -9.35
C TYR A 202 9.27 -7.13 -9.58
N GLN A 203 9.64 -7.90 -8.54
CA GLN A 203 9.85 -9.34 -8.64
C GLN A 203 8.58 -10.08 -9.07
N ARG A 204 7.42 -9.74 -8.48
CA ARG A 204 6.12 -10.32 -8.87
C ARG A 204 5.72 -10.05 -10.33
N ARG A 205 6.29 -9.01 -10.95
CA ARG A 205 6.11 -8.68 -12.37
C ARG A 205 7.17 -9.30 -13.28
N GLY A 206 8.05 -10.15 -12.77
CA GLY A 206 9.16 -10.73 -13.53
C GLY A 206 10.32 -9.75 -13.80
N LEU A 207 10.30 -8.57 -13.19
CA LEU A 207 11.33 -7.53 -13.34
C LEU A 207 12.39 -7.68 -12.24
N GLY A 208 12.94 -8.89 -12.09
CA GLY A 208 13.82 -9.26 -10.98
C GLY A 208 15.10 -8.43 -10.88
N GLN A 209 15.63 -7.93 -12.01
CA GLN A 209 16.81 -7.04 -12.02
C GLN A 209 16.52 -5.71 -11.32
N SER A 210 15.41 -5.05 -11.67
CA SER A 210 14.97 -3.82 -10.99
C SER A 210 14.67 -4.08 -9.51
N GLY A 211 14.05 -5.21 -9.19
CA GLY A 211 13.83 -5.64 -7.82
C GLY A 211 15.14 -5.74 -7.03
N ASN A 212 16.14 -6.45 -7.56
CA ASN A 212 17.43 -6.63 -6.89
C ASN A 212 18.14 -5.29 -6.66
N VAL A 213 18.13 -4.37 -7.63
CA VAL A 213 18.70 -3.02 -7.45
C VAL A 213 18.10 -2.33 -6.22
N LEU A 214 16.78 -2.40 -6.05
CA LEU A 214 16.11 -1.79 -4.89
C LEU A 214 16.45 -2.50 -3.57
N VAL A 215 16.61 -3.82 -3.57
CA VAL A 215 17.08 -4.55 -2.39
C VAL A 215 18.49 -4.09 -2.00
N GLN A 216 19.39 -3.93 -2.97
CA GLN A 216 20.74 -3.40 -2.73
C GLN A 216 20.70 -1.98 -2.15
N GLN A 217 19.80 -1.13 -2.64
CA GLN A 217 19.60 0.22 -2.11
C GLN A 217 18.98 0.24 -0.70
N ALA A 218 18.17 -0.77 -0.34
CA ALA A 218 17.56 -0.88 0.99
C ALA A 218 18.55 -1.30 2.07
N ILE A 219 19.60 -2.07 1.73
CA ILE A 219 20.56 -2.65 2.68
C ILE A 219 21.23 -1.61 3.59
N PRO A 220 21.79 -0.48 3.09
CA PRO A 220 22.39 0.54 3.95
C PRO A 220 21.41 1.13 4.96
N ALA A 221 20.17 1.40 4.53
CA ALA A 221 19.13 1.92 5.40
C ALA A 221 18.75 0.87 6.48
N ALA A 222 18.47 -0.36 6.05
CA ALA A 222 18.12 -1.47 6.93
C ALA A 222 19.19 -1.72 8.00
N GLY A 223 20.47 -1.77 7.62
CA GLY A 223 21.59 -2.02 8.53
C GLY A 223 21.90 -0.87 9.50
N SER A 224 21.46 0.35 9.19
CA SER A 224 21.77 1.55 9.99
C SER A 224 20.68 1.92 11.00
N ILE A 225 19.54 1.20 11.01
CA ILE A 225 18.44 1.43 11.96
C ILE A 225 18.96 1.28 13.40
N GLY A 226 18.69 2.24 14.29
CA GLY A 226 19.25 2.24 15.65
C GLY A 226 18.71 1.14 16.57
N SER A 227 17.42 0.82 16.46
CA SER A 227 16.78 -0.24 17.27
C SER A 227 17.18 -1.64 16.76
N PRO A 228 17.69 -2.55 17.62
CA PRO A 228 18.09 -3.89 17.21
C PRO A 228 16.94 -4.72 16.60
N TRP A 229 15.74 -4.68 17.18
CA TRP A 229 14.59 -5.42 16.66
C TRP A 229 14.01 -4.84 15.38
N ARG A 230 14.01 -3.52 15.22
CA ARG A 230 13.59 -2.88 13.95
C ARG A 230 14.62 -3.11 12.85
N ARG A 231 15.91 -3.10 13.18
CA ARG A 231 17.00 -3.49 12.27
C ARG A 231 16.87 -4.94 11.84
N ALA A 232 16.60 -5.86 12.79
CA ALA A 232 16.36 -7.27 12.49
C ALA A 232 15.17 -7.45 11.53
N ALA A 233 14.07 -6.74 11.77
CA ALA A 233 12.90 -6.76 10.89
C ALA A 233 13.24 -6.30 9.47
N ALA A 234 13.93 -5.18 9.31
CA ALA A 234 14.34 -4.68 8.00
C ALA A 234 15.31 -5.64 7.28
N LEU A 235 16.30 -6.20 7.99
CA LEU A 235 17.23 -7.18 7.42
C LEU A 235 16.53 -8.50 7.03
N SER A 236 15.52 -8.93 7.80
CA SER A 236 14.72 -10.11 7.43
C SER A 236 13.87 -9.88 6.17
N ALA A 237 13.38 -8.65 5.95
CA ALA A 237 12.67 -8.29 4.72
C ALA A 237 13.62 -8.27 3.51
N VAL A 238 14.87 -7.80 3.69
CA VAL A 238 15.94 -7.93 2.70
C VAL A 238 16.22 -9.40 2.36
N ALA A 239 16.32 -10.26 3.38
CA ALA A 239 16.55 -11.69 3.20
C ALA A 239 15.43 -12.36 2.37
N LEU A 240 14.18 -12.08 2.70
CA LEU A 240 13.02 -12.59 1.95
C LEU A 240 13.03 -12.15 0.49
N ASN A 241 13.43 -10.92 0.21
CA ASN A 241 13.53 -10.43 -1.16
C ASN A 241 14.63 -11.14 -1.96
N PHE A 242 15.78 -11.44 -1.35
CA PHE A 242 16.80 -12.26 -2.03
C PHE A 242 16.31 -13.69 -2.28
N GLY A 243 15.61 -14.30 -1.31
CA GLY A 243 15.04 -15.64 -1.48
C GLY A 243 14.00 -15.68 -2.60
N ALA A 244 13.10 -14.69 -2.66
CA ALA A 244 12.12 -14.56 -3.74
C ALA A 244 12.77 -14.34 -5.13
N ALA A 245 13.97 -13.75 -5.17
CA ALA A 245 14.78 -13.63 -6.38
C ALA A 245 15.65 -14.87 -6.70
N GLY A 246 15.61 -15.91 -5.86
CA GLY A 246 16.41 -17.13 -6.00
C GLY A 246 17.87 -17.00 -5.58
N ASP A 247 18.26 -15.90 -4.93
CA ASP A 247 19.61 -15.72 -4.35
C ASP A 247 19.66 -16.24 -2.91
N GLU A 248 19.66 -17.57 -2.79
CA GLU A 248 19.69 -18.28 -1.51
C GLU A 248 20.91 -17.90 -0.64
N ARG A 249 22.04 -17.57 -1.28
CA ARG A 249 23.25 -17.19 -0.55
C ARG A 249 23.06 -15.85 0.16
N SER A 250 22.55 -14.84 -0.55
CA SER A 250 22.28 -13.54 0.05
C SER A 250 21.10 -13.62 1.03
N ALA A 251 20.08 -14.42 0.73
CA ALA A 251 18.96 -14.66 1.64
C ALA A 251 19.45 -15.21 3.00
N ALA A 252 20.27 -16.26 2.98
CA ALA A 252 20.86 -16.83 4.19
C ALA A 252 21.73 -15.81 4.95
N LEU A 253 22.59 -15.07 4.23
CA LEU A 253 23.45 -14.05 4.84
C LEU A 253 22.64 -12.99 5.59
N TYR A 254 21.60 -12.42 4.98
CA TYR A 254 20.80 -11.37 5.62
C TYR A 254 19.86 -11.91 6.70
N ALA A 255 19.40 -13.17 6.58
CA ALA A 255 18.67 -13.86 7.63
C ALA A 255 19.56 -14.08 8.88
N ASP A 256 20.83 -14.43 8.70
CA ASP A 256 21.82 -14.52 9.78
C ASP A 256 22.04 -13.16 10.44
N ARG A 257 22.31 -12.13 9.64
CA ARG A 257 22.52 -10.78 10.18
C ARG A 257 21.30 -10.26 10.95
N ALA A 258 20.09 -10.61 10.52
CA ALA A 258 18.86 -10.28 11.24
C ALA A 258 18.78 -10.99 12.60
N ALA A 259 19.08 -12.29 12.65
CA ALA A 259 19.10 -13.07 13.88
C ALA A 259 20.17 -12.58 14.86
N ASP A 260 21.36 -12.24 14.36
CA ASP A 260 22.49 -11.73 15.14
C ASP A 260 22.18 -10.39 15.85
N GLN A 261 21.21 -9.62 15.36
CA GLN A 261 20.77 -8.42 16.08
C GLN A 261 20.03 -8.72 17.38
N LEU A 262 19.51 -9.94 17.53
CA LEU A 262 18.60 -10.33 18.60
C LEU A 262 19.19 -11.41 19.51
N ILE A 263 19.90 -12.38 18.95
CA ILE A 263 20.49 -13.48 19.71
C ILE A 263 21.46 -12.92 20.76
N GLY A 264 21.29 -13.37 22.00
CA GLY A 264 22.10 -12.94 23.15
C GLY A 264 21.62 -11.66 23.83
N LEU A 265 20.62 -10.97 23.29
CA LEU A 265 20.00 -9.85 24.00
C LEU A 265 19.18 -10.35 25.20
N THR A 266 19.34 -9.67 26.34
CA THR A 266 18.47 -9.84 27.50
C THR A 266 17.62 -8.59 27.65
N VAL A 267 16.31 -8.70 27.41
CA VAL A 267 15.36 -7.58 27.47
C VAL A 267 14.41 -7.81 28.64
N LEU A 268 14.40 -6.88 29.60
CA LEU A 268 13.56 -6.98 30.80
C LEU A 268 12.15 -6.40 30.61
N SER A 269 12.02 -5.41 29.72
CA SER A 269 10.77 -4.76 29.36
C SER A 269 10.84 -4.29 27.92
N LEU A 270 9.78 -4.54 27.17
CA LEU A 270 9.65 -4.20 25.76
C LEU A 270 8.18 -3.85 25.50
N PRO A 271 7.84 -2.76 24.82
CA PRO A 271 6.45 -2.53 24.40
C PRO A 271 5.92 -3.71 23.58
N ASP A 272 4.63 -4.03 23.71
CA ASP A 272 4.03 -5.17 22.99
C ASP A 272 4.18 -5.05 21.46
N GLU A 273 4.19 -3.83 20.94
CA GLU A 273 4.47 -3.54 19.53
C GLU A 273 5.87 -4.02 19.09
N ASP A 274 6.90 -3.72 19.87
CA ASP A 274 8.27 -4.11 19.58
C ASP A 274 8.49 -5.62 19.81
N ALA A 275 7.80 -6.21 20.80
CA ALA A 275 7.78 -7.66 21.01
C ALA A 275 7.17 -8.40 19.81
N ARG A 276 6.12 -7.85 19.20
CA ARG A 276 5.51 -8.39 17.97
C ARG A 276 6.45 -8.27 16.78
N VAL A 277 7.26 -7.21 16.69
CA VAL A 277 8.30 -7.09 15.66
C VAL A 277 9.31 -8.24 15.76
N ILE A 278 9.75 -8.59 16.97
CA ILE A 278 10.64 -9.76 17.18
C ILE A 278 9.95 -11.06 16.78
N ALA A 279 8.67 -11.23 17.14
CA ALA A 279 7.89 -12.40 16.76
C ALA A 279 7.78 -12.54 15.23
N GLU A 280 7.59 -11.43 14.52
CA GLU A 280 7.54 -11.39 13.06
C GLU A 280 8.88 -11.79 12.43
N VAL A 281 10.01 -11.33 12.98
CA VAL A 281 11.35 -11.79 12.54
C VAL A 281 11.48 -13.31 12.70
N GLY A 282 11.06 -13.85 13.85
CA GLY A 282 11.04 -15.30 14.08
C GLY A 282 10.18 -16.05 13.05
N ALA A 283 8.97 -15.56 12.77
CA ALA A 283 8.09 -16.14 11.77
C ALA A 283 8.69 -16.12 10.36
N LYS A 284 9.34 -15.02 9.96
CA LYS A 284 10.02 -14.91 8.65
C LYS A 284 11.19 -15.89 8.55
N LEU A 285 12.01 -16.00 9.60
CA LEU A 285 13.10 -16.97 9.66
C LEU A 285 12.59 -18.41 9.56
N ALA A 286 11.50 -18.75 10.25
CA ALA A 286 10.87 -20.06 10.14
C ALA A 286 10.32 -20.32 8.73
N GLY A 287 9.72 -19.32 8.08
CA GLY A 287 9.30 -19.41 6.67
C GLY A 287 10.45 -19.68 5.70
N MET A 288 11.68 -19.29 6.06
CA MET A 288 12.92 -19.62 5.34
C MET A 288 13.54 -20.97 5.76
N GLY A 289 12.82 -21.80 6.52
CA GLY A 289 13.30 -23.10 7.02
C GLY A 289 14.29 -23.00 8.20
N ARG A 290 14.50 -21.80 8.76
CA ARG A 290 15.49 -21.55 9.84
C ARG A 290 14.87 -21.71 11.23
N PHE A 291 14.26 -22.86 11.49
CA PHE A 291 13.42 -23.09 12.67
C PHE A 291 14.16 -22.96 14.00
N SER A 292 15.38 -23.49 14.10
CA SER A 292 16.21 -23.39 15.32
C SER A 292 16.59 -21.94 15.61
N THR A 293 17.06 -21.20 14.60
CA THR A 293 17.38 -19.78 14.70
C THR A 293 16.13 -18.95 15.05
N ALA A 294 15.00 -19.22 14.41
CA ALA A 294 13.73 -18.56 14.70
C ALA A 294 13.31 -18.75 16.17
N ALA A 295 13.40 -19.98 16.69
CA ALA A 295 13.10 -20.29 18.08
C ALA A 295 14.04 -19.55 19.05
N GLN A 296 15.33 -19.44 18.73
CA GLN A 296 16.29 -18.68 19.53
C GLN A 296 15.97 -17.18 19.54
N VAL A 297 15.65 -16.58 18.40
CA VAL A 297 15.32 -15.15 18.28
C VAL A 297 14.13 -14.77 19.17
N VAL A 298 13.07 -15.57 19.21
CA VAL A 298 11.86 -15.23 19.98
C VAL A 298 12.04 -15.37 21.50
N THR A 299 13.15 -15.97 21.97
CA THR A 299 13.45 -16.04 23.42
C THR A 299 13.67 -14.67 24.05
N VAL A 300 14.08 -13.68 23.24
CA VAL A 300 14.32 -12.29 23.66
C VAL A 300 13.04 -11.60 24.12
N ILE A 301 11.86 -12.07 23.66
CA ILE A 301 10.56 -11.47 24.00
C ILE A 301 10.26 -11.71 25.49
N PRO A 302 10.11 -10.66 26.33
CA PRO A 302 9.86 -10.84 27.76
C PRO A 302 8.43 -11.32 28.06
N GLN A 303 7.44 -10.90 27.25
CA GLN A 303 6.05 -11.30 27.38
C GLN A 303 5.86 -12.78 27.06
N SER A 304 5.60 -13.59 28.09
CA SER A 304 5.38 -15.03 27.93
C SER A 304 4.28 -15.38 26.94
N HIS A 305 3.21 -14.58 26.86
CA HIS A 305 2.10 -14.84 25.96
C HIS A 305 2.46 -14.60 24.48
N ILE A 306 3.17 -13.50 24.17
CA ILE A 306 3.65 -13.21 22.80
C ILE A 306 4.70 -14.24 22.39
N ARG A 307 5.64 -14.56 23.29
CA ARG A 307 6.67 -15.57 23.04
C ARG A 307 6.07 -16.94 22.75
N ALA A 308 5.06 -17.36 23.52
CA ALA A 308 4.37 -18.63 23.29
C ALA A 308 3.64 -18.65 21.94
N GLN A 309 2.94 -17.58 21.58
CA GLN A 309 2.29 -17.45 20.27
C GLN A 309 3.29 -17.53 19.11
N ALA A 310 4.44 -16.86 19.24
CA ALA A 310 5.50 -16.89 18.23
C ALA A 310 6.07 -18.32 18.07
N LEU A 311 6.33 -19.03 19.17
CA LEU A 311 6.78 -20.43 19.14
C LEU A 311 5.77 -21.37 18.51
N VAL A 312 4.46 -21.17 18.77
CA VAL A 312 3.39 -21.93 18.10
C VAL A 312 3.41 -21.69 16.60
N ALA A 313 3.53 -20.43 16.15
CA ALA A 313 3.60 -20.11 14.73
C ALA A 313 4.83 -20.74 14.04
N ILE A 314 5.98 -20.77 14.73
CA ILE A 314 7.21 -21.44 14.25
C ILE A 314 6.98 -22.95 14.15
N GLY A 315 6.37 -23.59 15.15
CA GLY A 315 6.03 -25.02 15.11
C GLY A 315 5.10 -25.37 13.96
N GLN A 316 4.05 -24.58 13.76
CA GLN A 316 3.13 -24.75 12.63
C GLN A 316 3.81 -24.56 11.26
N ALA A 317 4.85 -23.73 11.18
CA ALA A 317 5.65 -23.58 9.96
C ALA A 317 6.58 -24.79 9.75
N TYR A 318 7.13 -25.36 10.83
CA TYR A 318 7.94 -26.58 10.80
C TYR A 318 7.13 -27.78 10.29
N ASP A 319 5.95 -28.01 10.86
CA ASP A 319 5.09 -29.13 10.48
C ASP A 319 4.72 -29.05 8.98
N ARG A 320 4.32 -27.86 8.52
CA ARG A 320 4.00 -27.62 7.10
C ARG A 320 5.18 -27.80 6.12
N ALA A 321 6.41 -27.75 6.60
CA ALA A 321 7.61 -27.94 5.77
C ALA A 321 8.11 -29.39 5.79
N GLY A 322 7.65 -30.20 6.75
CA GLY A 322 7.97 -31.63 6.86
C GLY A 322 7.00 -32.56 6.13
N ASP A 323 5.81 -32.05 5.78
CA ASP A 323 4.80 -32.70 4.92
C ASP A 323 5.11 -32.53 3.42
#